data_AF-A0A811QLN7-F1
#
_entry.id   AF-A0A811QLN7-F1
#
_cell.length_a   1.000
_cell.length_b   1.000
_cell.length_c   1.000
_cell.angle_alpha   90.00
_cell.angle_beta   90.00
_cell.angle_gamma   90.00
#
_symmetry.space_group_name_H-M   'P 1'
#
loop_
_entity.id
_entity.type
_entity.pdbx_description
1 polymer ?
#
loop_
_entity_poly.entity_id
_entity_poly.type
_entity_poly.pdbx_seq_one_letter_code
_entity_poly.pdbx_strand_id
1 'polypeptide(L)'
;MRRLDACEVAFLCTATGRCVRVRLPELRGHRIVGFTDGLLILLNKGTTAVRVLHPFTRVAVDLPPIAPILDYMVKDQLSRAWVKGTHVS
;
A
#
# COMPACT_ATOMS: atom_id res chain seq x y z
N MET A 1 -3.70 6.26 -27.68
CA MET A 1 -3.56 5.12 -26.73
C MET A 1 -3.10 5.66 -25.39
N ARG A 2 -3.91 5.51 -24.34
CA ARG A 2 -3.73 6.17 -23.04
C ARG A 2 -2.71 5.38 -22.21
N ARG A 3 -1.68 6.06 -21.68
CA ARG A 3 -0.52 5.52 -20.92
C ARG A 3 -0.87 4.79 -19.60
N LEU A 4 -2.15 4.54 -19.32
CA LEU A 4 -2.66 3.99 -18.07
C LEU A 4 -2.55 2.46 -17.97
N ASP A 5 -2.23 1.77 -19.06
CA ASP A 5 -2.08 0.31 -19.10
C ASP A 5 -0.63 -0.18 -18.92
N ALA A 6 0.34 0.73 -18.87
CA ALA A 6 1.72 0.39 -18.58
C ALA A 6 1.86 0.22 -17.08
N CYS A 7 1.52 -0.97 -16.58
CA CYS A 7 1.86 -1.37 -15.22
C CYS A 7 3.38 -1.52 -15.14
N GLU A 8 4.10 -0.40 -15.05
CA GLU A 8 5.56 -0.35 -15.13
C GLU A 8 6.10 0.54 -14.01
N VAL A 9 7.11 0.04 -13.28
CA VAL A 9 7.76 0.76 -12.18
C VAL A 9 9.24 0.86 -12.50
N ALA A 10 9.80 2.05 -12.29
CA ALA A 10 11.23 2.30 -12.43
C ALA A 10 11.91 2.18 -11.06
N PHE A 11 12.99 1.41 -10.99
CA PHE A 11 13.84 1.23 -9.82
C PHE A 11 15.22 1.81 -10.11
N LEU A 12 15.73 2.64 -9.20
CA LEU A 12 17.09 3.15 -9.27
C LEU A 12 18.04 2.18 -8.56
N CYS A 13 19.00 1.62 -9.29
CA CYS A 13 20.11 0.88 -8.70
C CYS A 13 21.13 1.89 -8.15
N THR A 14 21.15 2.08 -6.83
CA THR A 14 22.04 3.06 -6.17
C THR A 14 23.53 2.74 -6.35
N ALA A 15 23.89 1.48 -6.50
CA ALA A 15 25.27 1.05 -6.74
C ALA A 15 25.80 1.44 -8.13
N THR A 16 24.93 1.58 -9.13
CA THR A 16 25.34 1.84 -10.53
C THR A 16 24.77 3.13 -11.11
N GLY A 17 23.86 3.81 -10.40
CA GLY A 17 23.14 4.99 -10.89
C GLY A 17 22.15 4.69 -12.03
N ARG A 18 21.92 3.42 -12.37
CA ARG A 18 21.07 3.02 -13.50
C ARG A 18 19.63 2.81 -13.07
N CYS A 19 18.69 3.26 -13.90
CA CYS A 19 17.28 2.96 -13.74
C CYS A 19 16.89 1.69 -14.50
N VAL A 20 16.26 0.75 -13.80
CA VAL A 20 15.68 -0.46 -14.38
C VAL A 20 14.17 -0.31 -14.36
N ARG A 21 13.51 -0.49 -15.51
CA ARG A 21 12.04 -0.49 -15.57
C ARG A 21 11.52 -1.91 -15.59
N VAL A 22 10.51 -2.19 -14.77
CA VAL A 22 9.92 -3.52 -14.61
C VAL A 22 8.43 -3.42 -14.87
N ARG A 23 7.94 -4.22 -15.81
CA ARG A 23 6.50 -4.37 -16.07
C ARG A 23 5.87 -5.28 -15.03
N LEU A 24 4.99 -4.76 -14.18
CA LEU A 24 4.33 -5.43 -13.08
C LEU A 24 2.81 -5.53 -13.31
N PRO A 25 2.30 -6.55 -14.03
CA PRO A 25 0.86 -6.75 -14.22
C PRO A 25 0.05 -6.80 -12.92
N GLU A 26 0.70 -7.15 -11.80
CA GLU A 26 0.14 -7.18 -10.45
C GLU A 26 -0.37 -5.81 -9.98
N LEU A 27 0.07 -4.71 -10.61
CA LEU A 27 -0.43 -3.36 -10.32
C LEU A 27 -1.83 -3.11 -10.88
N ARG A 28 -2.33 -3.98 -11.77
CA ARG A 28 -3.72 -3.89 -12.24
C ARG A 28 -4.66 -4.06 -11.06
N GLY A 29 -5.60 -3.14 -10.91
CA GLY A 29 -6.52 -3.13 -9.78
C GLY A 29 -5.90 -2.76 -8.43
N HIS A 30 -4.60 -2.44 -8.38
CA HIS A 30 -3.90 -2.07 -7.15
C HIS A 30 -3.36 -0.64 -7.21
N ARG A 31 -3.15 -0.04 -6.04
CA ARG A 31 -2.48 1.25 -5.87
C ARG A 31 -1.21 1.04 -5.05
N ILE A 32 -0.07 1.57 -5.50
CA ILE A 32 1.13 1.58 -4.68
C ILE A 32 0.92 2.59 -3.55
N VAL A 33 1.07 2.14 -2.31
CA VAL A 33 0.91 2.96 -1.10
C VAL A 33 2.22 3.15 -0.34
N GLY A 34 3.25 2.38 -0.67
CA GLY A 34 4.56 2.51 -0.05
C GLY A 34 5.59 1.55 -0.64
N PHE A 35 6.81 1.68 -0.14
CA PHE A 35 7.97 0.88 -0.48
C PHE A 35 8.76 0.58 0.79
N THR A 36 9.33 -0.62 0.92
CA THR A 36 10.16 -1.01 2.07
C THR A 36 11.18 -2.05 1.61
N ASP A 37 12.48 -1.85 1.87
CA ASP A 37 13.55 -2.80 1.55
C ASP A 37 13.51 -3.38 0.12
N GLY A 38 13.12 -2.55 -0.85
CA GLY A 38 12.98 -2.96 -2.26
C GLY A 38 11.67 -3.69 -2.60
N LEU A 39 10.76 -3.86 -1.64
CA LEU A 39 9.41 -4.39 -1.81
C LEU A 39 8.41 -3.27 -2.08
N LEU A 40 7.37 -3.60 -2.85
CA LEU A 40 6.23 -2.75 -3.11
C LEU A 40 5.11 -3.07 -2.14
N ILE A 41 4.52 -2.04 -1.52
CA ILE A 41 3.27 -2.18 -0.78
C ILE A 41 2.12 -1.71 -1.67
N LEU A 42 1.25 -2.66 -1.99
CA LEU A 42 0.11 -2.50 -2.87
C LEU A 42 -1.18 -2.56 -2.07
N LEU A 43 -2.14 -1.71 -2.41
CA LEU A 43 -3.49 -1.72 -1.86
C LEU A 43 -4.47 -2.10 -2.98
N ASN A 44 -5.25 -3.14 -2.77
CA ASN A 44 -6.31 -3.53 -3.69
C ASN A 44 -7.43 -2.47 -3.69
N LYS A 45 -7.78 -1.95 -4.87
CA LYS A 45 -8.77 -0.86 -5.00
C LYS A 45 -10.20 -1.30 -4.68
N GLY A 46 -10.53 -2.59 -4.80
CA GLY A 46 -11.85 -3.12 -4.52
C GLY A 46 -12.02 -3.65 -3.10
N THR A 47 -11.00 -4.33 -2.57
CA THR A 47 -11.11 -5.03 -1.28
C THR A 47 -10.36 -4.36 -0.13
N THR A 48 -9.50 -3.37 -0.41
CA THR A 48 -8.58 -2.77 0.58
C THR A 48 -7.60 -3.76 1.21
N ALA A 49 -7.45 -4.96 0.62
CA ALA A 49 -6.39 -5.90 0.98
C ALA A 49 -5.02 -5.30 0.66
N VAL A 50 -4.07 -5.52 1.56
CA VAL A 50 -2.68 -5.09 1.37
C VAL A 50 -1.90 -6.26 0.80
N ARG A 51 -1.08 -5.99 -0.22
CA ARG A 51 -0.17 -6.97 -0.82
C ARG A 51 1.24 -6.43 -0.75
N VAL A 52 2.16 -7.24 -0.23
CA VAL A 52 3.60 -6.98 -0.30
C VAL A 52 4.14 -7.75 -1.50
N LEU A 53 4.75 -7.04 -2.46
CA LEU A 53 5.23 -7.62 -3.73
C LEU A 53 6.72 -7.35 -3.90
N HIS A 54 7.50 -8.40 -4.13
CA HIS A 54 8.87 -8.25 -4.58
C HIS A 54 8.90 -8.04 -6.12
N PRO A 55 9.39 -6.89 -6.62
CA PRO A 55 9.22 -6.50 -8.02
C PRO A 55 10.00 -7.37 -9.01
N PHE A 56 11.16 -7.91 -8.61
CA PHE A 56 11.98 -8.76 -9.49
C PHE A 56 11.56 -10.24 -9.47
N THR A 57 11.36 -10.83 -8.29
CA THR A 57 10.99 -12.24 -8.14
C THR A 57 9.50 -12.51 -8.31
N ARG A 58 8.64 -11.48 -8.30
CA ARG A 58 7.17 -11.58 -8.36
C ARG A 58 6.51 -12.30 -7.19
N VAL A 59 7.27 -12.65 -6.16
CA VAL A 59 6.74 -13.21 -4.93
C VAL A 59 5.86 -12.15 -4.27
N ALA A 60 4.64 -12.54 -3.93
CA ALA A 60 3.66 -11.69 -3.29
C ALA A 60 3.11 -12.35 -2.03
N VAL A 61 2.86 -11.54 -1.01
CA VAL A 61 2.16 -11.95 0.21
C VAL A 61 0.95 -11.05 0.37
N ASP A 62 -0.23 -11.68 0.45
CA ASP A 62 -1.49 -10.99 0.71
C ASP A 62 -1.76 -10.96 2.21
N LEU A 63 -2.05 -9.76 2.71
CA LEU A 63 -2.47 -9.49 4.07
C LEU A 63 -3.99 -9.28 4.10
N PRO A 64 -4.64 -9.50 5.27
CA PRO A 64 -6.05 -9.24 5.41
C PRO A 64 -6.40 -7.76 5.10
N PRO A 65 -7.67 -7.47 4.72
CA PRO A 65 -8.14 -6.11 4.48
C PRO A 65 -7.82 -5.17 5.63
N ILE A 66 -7.29 -3.99 5.32
CA ILE A 66 -6.90 -3.02 6.35
C ILE A 66 -8.06 -2.11 6.76
N ALA A 67 -9.11 -1.98 5.95
CA ALA A 67 -10.25 -1.11 6.25
C ALA A 67 -10.92 -1.41 7.60
N PRO A 68 -11.20 -2.67 8.00
CA PRO A 68 -11.78 -2.96 9.31
C PRO A 68 -10.88 -2.52 10.48
N ILE A 69 -9.56 -2.64 10.31
CA ILE A 69 -8.58 -2.23 11.32
C ILE A 69 -8.58 -0.71 11.46
N LEU A 70 -8.57 0.01 10.34
CA LEU A 70 -8.62 1.47 10.33
C LEU A 70 -9.92 1.99 10.95
N ASP A 71 -11.06 1.40 10.59
CA ASP A 71 -12.36 1.77 11.15
C ASP A 71 -12.41 1.57 12.67
N TYR A 72 -11.85 0.46 13.16
CA TYR A 72 -11.71 0.20 14.59
C TYR A 72 -10.85 1.28 15.27
N MET A 73 -9.68 1.58 14.72
CA MET A 73 -8.76 2.59 15.28
C MET A 73 -9.36 3.99 15.32
N VAL A 74 -10.08 4.40 14.26
CA VAL A 74 -10.73 5.71 14.20
C VAL A 74 -11.86 5.79 15.23
N LYS A 75 -12.71 4.76 15.33
CA LYS A 75 -13.78 4.71 16.35
C LYS A 75 -13.22 4.74 17.77
N ASP A 76 -12.16 3.98 18.02
CA ASP A 76 -11.48 3.97 19.30
C ASP A 76 -10.89 5.35 19.65
N GLN A 77 -10.19 6.00 18.73
CA GLN A 77 -9.69 7.37 18.95
C GLN A 77 -10.81 8.37 19.24
N LEU A 78 -11.91 8.31 18.48
CA LEU A 78 -13.07 9.16 18.75
C LEU A 78 -13.63 8.88 20.16
N SER A 79 -13.86 7.62 20.53
CA SER A 79 -14.35 7.28 21.88
C SER A 79 -13.44 7.81 23.00
N ARG A 80 -12.11 7.73 22.82
CA ARG A 80 -11.14 8.29 23.78
C ARG A 80 -11.23 9.81 23.86
N ALA A 81 -11.51 10.50 22.75
CA ALA A 81 -11.72 11.94 22.75
C ALA A 81 -12.99 12.34 23.52
N TRP A 82 -14.08 11.58 23.38
CA TRP A 82 -15.33 11.81 24.11
C TRP A 82 -15.20 11.59 25.63
N VAL A 83 -14.46 10.57 26.06
CA VAL A 83 -14.18 10.32 27.49
C VAL A 83 -13.37 11.45 28.12
N LYS A 84 -12.46 12.08 27.36
CA LYS A 84 -11.68 13.23 27.85
C LYS A 84 -12.50 14.52 27.98
N GLY A 85 -13.60 14.66 27.25
CA GLY A 85 -14.49 15.82 27.31
C GLY A 85 -15.52 15.80 28.44
N THR A 86 -15.72 14.66 29.11
CA THR A 86 -16.79 14.46 30.12
C THR A 86 -16.33 14.61 31.57
N HIS A 87 -15.03 14.89 31.81
CA HIS A 87 -14.48 15.17 33.14
C HIS A 87 -14.39 16.66 33.50
N VAL A 88 -14.98 17.55 32.70
CA VAL A 88 -15.14 18.98 33.04
C VAL A 88 -16.64 19.29 33.05
N SER A 89 -17.27 19.08 34.20
CA SER A 89 -18.54 19.70 34.62
C SER A 89 -18.63 19.62 36.13
#